data_AF-A0A7Y9DKY1-F1
#
_entry.id   AF-A0A7Y9DKY1-F1
#
_cell.length_a   1.000
_cell.length_b   1.000
_cell.length_c   1.000
_cell.angle_alpha   90.00
_cell.angle_beta   90.00
_cell.angle_gamma   90.00
#
_symmetry.space_group_name_H-M   'P 1'
#
loop_
_entity.id
_entity.type
_entity.pdbx_description
1 polymer ?
#
loop_
_entity_poly.entity_id
_entity_poly.type
_entity_poly.pdbx_seq_one_letter_code
_entity_poly.pdbx_strand_id
1 'polypeptide(L)'
;MRRVEMVVGGTPPGPAREALEAFLPRVDLVARAVRAQCLQAQAVAPSSSAMLVPGGPDGEHPEVHRRLTRTATACAQVAEAAAMVRVSGTADAGRLAAVERAVVRAEELALLR
;
A
#
# COMPACT_ATOMS: atom_id res chain seq x y z
N MET A 1 -2.34 -2.51 -5.12
CA MET A 1 -1.57 -1.49 -5.84
C MET A 1 -2.31 -0.86 -7.03
N ARG A 2 -3.00 -1.66 -7.86
CA ARG A 2 -3.82 -1.20 -8.99
C ARG A 2 -4.71 0.04 -8.75
N ARG A 3 -5.24 0.25 -7.53
CA ARG A 3 -6.07 1.42 -7.24
C ARG A 3 -5.32 2.74 -7.36
N VAL A 4 -4.08 2.82 -6.87
CA VAL A 4 -3.27 4.05 -7.00
C VAL A 4 -2.94 4.28 -8.47
N GLU A 5 -2.48 3.25 -9.18
CA GLU A 5 -2.21 3.32 -10.63
C GLU A 5 -3.43 3.77 -11.44
N MET A 6 -4.63 3.26 -11.12
CA MET A 6 -5.87 3.68 -11.76
C MET A 6 -6.20 5.15 -11.50
N VAL A 7 -5.97 5.64 -10.28
CA VAL A 7 -6.18 7.06 -9.94
C VAL A 7 -5.20 7.93 -10.72
N VAL A 8 -3.93 7.57 -10.74
CA VAL A 8 -2.90 8.32 -11.48
C VAL A 8 -3.18 8.29 -12.98
N GLY A 9 -3.50 7.13 -13.55
CA GLY A 9 -3.84 6.99 -14.97
C GLY A 9 -5.10 7.76 -15.39
N GLY A 10 -6.05 7.94 -14.47
CA GLY A 10 -7.24 8.79 -14.67
C GLY A 10 -7.00 10.28 -14.45
N THR A 11 -5.80 10.70 -14.04
CA THR A 11 -5.45 12.11 -13.85
C THR A 11 -5.04 12.71 -15.20
N PRO A 12 -5.62 13.87 -15.60
CA PRO A 12 -5.24 14.56 -16.82
C PRO A 12 -3.74 14.88 -16.85
N PRO A 13 -3.10 14.94 -18.03
CA PRO A 13 -1.71 15.37 -18.14
C PRO A 13 -1.47 16.74 -17.51
N GLY A 14 -0.34 16.89 -16.81
CA GLY A 14 0.06 18.12 -16.13
C GLY A 14 0.75 17.86 -14.79
N PRO A 15 1.06 18.93 -14.04
CA PRO A 15 1.90 18.85 -12.84
C PRO A 15 1.36 17.91 -11.76
N ALA A 16 0.03 17.85 -11.60
CA ALA A 16 -0.60 16.96 -10.64
C ALA A 16 -0.35 15.47 -10.98
N ARG A 17 -0.41 15.10 -12.26
CA ARG A 17 -0.15 13.74 -12.72
C ARG A 17 1.32 13.38 -12.56
N GLU A 18 2.23 14.26 -13.00
CA GLU A 18 3.68 14.05 -12.88
C GLU A 18 4.09 13.85 -11.41
N ALA A 19 3.56 14.68 -10.50
CA ALA A 19 3.82 14.54 -9.08
C ALA A 19 3.28 13.22 -8.51
N LEU A 20 2.11 12.76 -8.95
CA LEU A 20 1.53 11.48 -8.52
C LEU A 20 2.31 10.27 -9.07
N GLU A 21 2.81 10.34 -10.30
CA GLU A 21 3.61 9.29 -10.93
C GLU A 21 4.91 9.02 -10.15
N ALA A 22 5.48 10.04 -9.51
CA ALA A 22 6.67 9.90 -8.66
C ALA A 22 6.47 8.94 -7.45
N PHE A 23 5.24 8.73 -7.00
CA PHE A 23 4.95 7.80 -5.89
C PHE A 23 4.78 6.34 -6.35
N LEU A 24 4.51 6.10 -7.64
CA LEU A 24 4.17 4.75 -8.14
C LEU A 24 5.26 3.72 -7.85
N PRO A 25 6.58 3.97 -8.05
CA PRO A 25 7.61 2.98 -7.77
C PRO A 25 7.65 2.54 -6.31
N ARG A 26 7.43 3.48 -5.37
CA ARG A 26 7.42 3.21 -3.93
C ARG A 26 6.22 2.37 -3.52
N VAL A 27 5.05 2.69 -4.07
CA VAL A 27 3.83 1.91 -3.81
C VAL A 27 3.96 0.49 -4.42
N ASP A 28 4.70 0.31 -5.53
CA ASP A 28 4.96 -1.01 -6.13
C ASP A 28 5.89 -1.83 -5.25
N LEU A 29 6.91 -1.20 -4.71
CA LEU A 29 7.80 -1.83 -3.74
C LEU A 29 7.04 -2.35 -2.52
N VAL A 30 6.12 -1.55 -1.96
CA VAL A 30 5.22 -1.98 -0.86
C VAL A 30 4.42 -3.22 -1.26
N ALA A 31 3.81 -3.23 -2.45
CA ALA A 31 3.01 -4.36 -2.91
C ALA A 31 3.84 -5.64 -3.09
N ARG A 32 5.06 -5.53 -3.62
CA ARG A 32 5.99 -6.66 -3.78
C ARG A 32 6.45 -7.19 -2.42
N ALA A 33 6.81 -6.30 -1.50
CA ALA A 33 7.24 -6.67 -0.15
C ALA A 33 6.15 -7.42 0.61
N VAL A 34 4.91 -6.90 0.57
CA VAL A 34 3.74 -7.56 1.15
C VAL A 34 3.51 -8.93 0.52
N ARG A 35 3.58 -9.04 -0.81
CA ARG A 35 3.42 -10.32 -1.51
C ARG A 35 4.48 -11.33 -1.08
N ALA A 36 5.74 -10.92 -0.95
CA ALA A 36 6.82 -11.79 -0.50
C ALA A 36 6.57 -12.31 0.93
N GLN A 37 6.14 -11.43 1.84
CA GLN A 37 5.77 -11.81 3.22
C GLN A 37 4.63 -12.82 3.25
N CYS A 38 3.58 -12.63 2.43
CA CYS A 38 2.48 -13.58 2.32
C CYS A 38 2.95 -14.95 1.82
N LEU A 39 3.82 -14.99 0.80
CA LEU A 39 4.36 -16.24 0.26
C LEU A 39 5.22 -16.96 1.29
N GLN A 40 6.04 -16.24 2.05
CA GLN A 40 6.84 -16.81 3.13
C GLN A 40 5.96 -17.39 4.24
N ALA A 41 4.95 -16.65 4.71
CA ALA A 41 4.02 -17.14 5.73
C ALA A 41 3.24 -18.38 5.26
N GLN A 42 2.79 -18.39 4.00
CA GLN A 42 2.09 -19.54 3.40
C GLN A 42 2.99 -20.77 3.26
N ALA A 43 4.30 -20.60 3.06
CA ALA A 43 5.24 -21.73 3.02
C ALA A 43 5.46 -22.36 4.40
N VAL A 44 5.42 -21.54 5.47
CA VAL A 44 5.66 -21.98 6.86
C VAL A 44 4.40 -22.55 7.50
N ALA A 45 3.26 -21.87 7.38
CA ALA A 45 1.96 -22.37 7.81
C ALA A 45 0.94 -22.21 6.68
N PRO A 46 0.80 -23.23 5.82
CA PRO A 46 -0.16 -23.21 4.74
C PRO A 46 -1.58 -22.96 5.27
N SER A 47 -2.29 -22.05 4.60
CA SER A 47 -3.73 -21.88 4.81
C SER A 47 -4.43 -23.22 4.57
N SER A 48 -5.25 -23.65 5.53
CA SER A 48 -6.15 -24.79 5.35
C SER A 48 -7.46 -24.34 4.71
N SER A 49 -8.40 -25.26 4.48
CA SER A 49 -9.76 -24.93 4.03
C SER A 49 -10.57 -24.13 5.06
N ALA A 50 -10.08 -23.99 6.31
CA ALA A 50 -10.70 -23.14 7.31
C ALA A 50 -10.36 -21.66 7.05
N MET A 51 -11.37 -20.78 7.13
CA MET A 51 -11.20 -19.32 7.01
C MET A 51 -10.62 -18.70 8.31
N LEU A 52 -9.52 -19.26 8.80
CA LEU A 52 -8.83 -18.83 10.00
C LEU A 52 -7.35 -18.57 9.68
N VAL A 53 -6.78 -17.57 10.34
CA VAL A 53 -5.33 -17.32 10.27
C VAL A 53 -4.64 -18.42 11.10
N PRO A 54 -3.75 -19.24 10.51
CA PRO A 54 -2.99 -20.21 11.29
C PRO A 54 -2.18 -19.52 12.38
N GLY A 55 -1.94 -20.19 13.50
CA GLY A 55 -1.08 -19.63 14.55
C GLY A 55 0.36 -19.41 14.08
N GLY A 56 0.86 -20.26 13.19
CA GLY A 56 2.30 -20.39 12.95
C GLY A 56 2.95 -21.28 14.01
N PRO A 57 4.22 -21.69 13.82
CA PRO A 57 4.97 -22.50 14.79
C PRO A 57 5.05 -21.87 16.19
N ASP A 58 5.15 -20.54 16.27
CA ASP A 58 5.34 -19.79 17.52
C ASP A 58 4.14 -18.86 17.85
N GLY A 59 3.03 -18.96 17.11
CA GLY A 59 1.86 -18.11 17.32
C GLY A 59 1.99 -16.70 16.70
N GLU A 60 2.95 -16.47 15.82
CA GLU A 60 3.35 -15.18 15.25
C GLU A 60 2.49 -14.72 14.06
N HIS A 61 1.88 -15.66 13.34
CA HIS A 61 1.14 -15.37 12.10
C HIS A 61 -0.09 -14.47 12.26
N PRO A 62 -0.85 -14.49 13.38
CA PRO A 62 -1.88 -13.50 13.65
C PRO A 62 -1.36 -12.06 13.64
N GLU A 63 -0.15 -11.79 14.13
CA GLU A 63 0.42 -10.44 14.09
C GLU A 63 0.89 -10.07 12.68
N VAL A 64 1.46 -11.02 11.94
CA VAL A 64 1.74 -10.83 10.51
C VAL A 64 0.47 -10.46 9.75
N HIS A 65 -0.63 -11.19 9.95
CA HIS A 65 -1.92 -10.89 9.32
C HIS A 65 -2.45 -9.50 9.71
N ARG A 66 -2.38 -9.13 10.99
CA ARG A 66 -2.78 -7.79 11.45
C ARG A 66 -1.96 -6.70 10.77
N ARG A 67 -0.63 -6.89 10.70
CA ARG A 67 0.26 -5.95 10.00
C ARG A 67 -0.12 -5.83 8.53
N LEU A 68 -0.31 -6.94 7.84
CA LEU A 68 -0.73 -6.96 6.43
C LEU A 68 -2.06 -6.23 6.20
N THR A 69 -3.03 -6.40 7.09
CA THR A 69 -4.30 -5.67 7.05
C THR A 69 -4.08 -4.17 7.22
N ARG A 70 -3.25 -3.76 8.18
CA ARG A 70 -2.88 -2.34 8.36
C ARG A 70 -2.17 -1.78 7.12
N THR A 71 -1.29 -2.56 6.48
CA THR A 71 -0.61 -2.15 5.24
C THR A 71 -1.62 -1.97 4.10
N ALA A 72 -2.61 -2.85 3.99
CA ALA A 72 -3.69 -2.72 3.00
C ALA A 72 -4.53 -1.45 3.22
N THR A 73 -4.87 -1.13 4.47
CA THR A 73 -5.55 0.13 4.82
C THR A 73 -4.68 1.34 4.46
N ALA A 74 -3.39 1.33 4.78
CA ALA A 74 -2.48 2.42 4.42
C ALA A 74 -2.40 2.59 2.88
N CYS A 75 -2.36 1.51 2.12
CA CYS A 75 -2.41 1.57 0.65
C CYS A 75 -3.73 2.16 0.12
N ALA A 76 -4.85 1.92 0.79
CA ALA A 76 -6.13 2.55 0.45
C ALA A 76 -6.08 4.06 0.71
N GLN A 77 -5.49 4.49 1.82
CA GLN A 77 -5.28 5.90 2.15
C GLN A 77 -4.37 6.61 1.14
N VAL A 78 -3.35 5.93 0.61
CA VAL A 78 -2.54 6.46 -0.51
C VAL A 78 -3.42 6.75 -1.73
N ALA A 79 -4.31 5.82 -2.09
CA ALA A 79 -5.19 5.99 -3.24
C ALA A 79 -6.22 7.12 -3.02
N GLU A 80 -6.76 7.24 -1.80
CA GLU A 80 -7.66 8.33 -1.42
C GLU A 80 -6.96 9.69 -1.49
N ALA A 81 -5.75 9.81 -0.92
CA ALA A 81 -4.97 11.04 -0.99
C ALA A 81 -4.62 11.41 -2.44
N ALA A 82 -4.24 10.43 -3.27
CA ALA A 82 -3.99 10.65 -4.69
C ALA A 82 -5.26 11.10 -5.44
N ALA A 83 -6.43 10.57 -5.07
CA ALA A 83 -7.70 10.98 -5.65
C ALA A 83 -8.04 12.44 -5.29
N MET A 84 -7.70 12.90 -4.08
CA MET A 84 -7.86 14.30 -3.70
C MET A 84 -6.95 15.24 -4.50
N VAL A 85 -5.71 14.83 -4.80
CA VAL A 85 -4.82 15.58 -5.70
C VAL A 85 -5.46 15.66 -7.10
N ARG A 86 -5.91 14.52 -7.64
CA ARG A 86 -6.59 14.45 -8.94
C ARG A 86 -7.80 15.37 -9.03
N VAL A 87 -8.70 15.33 -8.05
CA VAL A 87 -9.91 16.16 -8.02
C VAL A 87 -9.56 17.65 -7.96
N SER A 88 -8.49 18.03 -7.25
CA SER A 88 -8.05 19.42 -7.21
C SER A 88 -7.43 19.93 -8.51
N GLY A 89 -6.99 19.02 -9.40
CA GLY A 89 -6.33 19.36 -10.67
C GLY A 89 -4.97 20.08 -10.55
N THR A 90 -4.43 20.22 -9.33
CA THR A 90 -3.21 20.98 -9.07
C THR A 90 -2.21 20.15 -8.25
N ALA A 91 -0.92 20.42 -8.43
CA ALA A 91 0.16 19.85 -7.62
C ALA A 91 0.29 20.59 -6.28
N ASP A 92 -0.81 20.70 -5.53
CA ASP A 92 -0.82 21.36 -4.22
C ASP A 92 0.11 20.64 -3.24
N ALA A 93 1.06 21.38 -2.66
CA ALA A 93 2.09 20.81 -1.79
C ALA A 93 1.49 20.16 -0.53
N GLY A 94 0.41 20.71 0.03
CA GLY A 94 -0.27 20.15 1.20
C GLY A 94 -0.91 18.79 0.93
N ARG A 95 -1.57 18.66 -0.23
CA ARG A 95 -2.17 17.40 -0.68
C ARG A 95 -1.11 16.37 -1.08
N LEU A 96 -0.05 16.77 -1.77
CA LEU A 96 1.07 15.89 -2.09
C LEU A 96 1.78 15.39 -0.83
N ALA A 97 1.93 16.25 0.19
CA ALA A 97 2.45 15.83 1.49
C ALA A 97 1.54 14.80 2.19
N ALA A 98 0.22 14.84 1.96
CA ALA A 98 -0.69 13.81 2.45
C ALA A 98 -0.48 12.46 1.75
N VAL A 99 -0.24 12.47 0.42
CA VAL A 99 0.15 11.27 -0.33
C VAL A 99 1.46 10.71 0.22
N GLU A 100 2.49 11.56 0.38
CA GLU A 100 3.78 11.16 0.95
C GLU A 100 3.62 10.49 2.31
N ARG A 101 2.91 11.12 3.27
CA ARG A 101 2.69 10.54 4.60
C ARG A 101 2.01 9.17 4.54
N ALA A 102 1.02 9.00 3.66
CA ALA A 102 0.36 7.72 3.49
C ALA A 102 1.30 6.66 2.89
N VAL A 103 2.17 7.05 1.94
CA VAL A 103 3.17 6.14 1.35
C VAL A 103 4.21 5.74 2.40
N VAL A 104 4.77 6.69 3.15
CA VAL A 104 5.71 6.40 4.26
C VAL A 104 5.09 5.42 5.25
N ARG A 105 3.83 5.64 5.63
CA ARG A 105 3.13 4.75 6.54
C ARG A 105 2.99 3.34 5.98
N ALA A 106 2.72 3.21 4.69
CA ALA A 106 2.64 1.92 4.02
C ALA A 106 4.01 1.22 3.94
N GLU A 107 5.10 1.98 3.72
CA GLU A 107 6.48 1.47 3.72
C GLU A 107 6.90 0.95 5.11
N GLU A 108 6.65 1.70 6.18
CA GLU A 108 6.90 1.26 7.56
C GLU A 108 6.18 -0.05 7.89
N LEU A 109 4.89 -0.14 7.55
CA LEU A 109 4.09 -1.34 7.81
C LEU A 109 4.51 -2.52 6.92
N ALA A 110 5.11 -2.25 5.76
CA ALA A 110 5.71 -3.24 4.87
C ALA A 110 7.14 -3.62 5.25
N LEU A 111 7.72 -3.03 6.32
CA LEU A 111 9.10 -3.24 6.75
C LEU A 111 10.14 -2.82 5.71
N LEU A 112 9.84 -1.74 4.97
CA LEU A 112 10.75 -1.12 4.00
C LEU A 112 11.48 0.10 4.56
N ARG A 113 11.14 0.50 5.79
CA ARG A 113 11.72 1.61 6.55
C ARG A 113 11.74 1.28 8.03
#